data_AF-A0A9P6AG81-F1
#
_entry.id   AF-A0A9P6AG81-F1
#
_cell.length_a   1.000
_cell.length_b   1.000
_cell.length_c   1.000
_cell.angle_alpha   90.00
_cell.angle_beta   90.00
_cell.angle_gamma   90.00
#
_symmetry.space_group_name_H-M   'P 1'
#
loop_
_entity.id
_entity.type
_entity.pdbx_description
1 polymer ?
#
loop_
_entity_poly.entity_id
_entity_poly.type
_entity_poly.pdbx_seq_one_letter_code
_entity_poly.pdbx_strand_id
1 'polypeptide(L)'
;ANSVAYDSGREDATSSCLEGTRVSILTEIMSWFKSMENGTLPVYWLVGLAGIGKSMIVKMVAKQAEENGMLGASFFFSQSDAPLCDLNLVFPTLAFQLAQSDNEFTNIIREAIQQDVMLGHKKPLAQFEGLILKPLGQL
;
A
#
# COMPACT_ATOMS: atom_id res chain seq x y z
N ALA A 1 -3.06 -0.02 -13.68
CA ALA A 1 -2.95 -0.33 -12.24
C ALA A 1 -1.56 -0.85 -11.86
N ASN A 2 -0.92 -1.71 -12.66
CA ASN A 2 0.37 -2.37 -12.32
C ASN A 2 1.62 -1.47 -12.22
N SER A 3 1.56 -0.14 -12.33
CA SER A 3 2.75 0.74 -12.29
C SER A 3 2.94 1.51 -10.98
N VAL A 4 2.07 1.29 -9.98
CA VAL A 4 2.01 2.08 -8.75
C VAL A 4 2.24 1.24 -7.48
N ALA A 5 2.24 -0.09 -7.66
CA ALA A 5 2.62 -1.06 -6.65
C ALA A 5 4.15 -1.03 -6.43
N TYR A 6 4.57 -1.45 -5.24
CA TYR A 6 5.96 -1.39 -4.83
C TYR A 6 6.89 -2.27 -5.68
N ASP A 7 6.34 -3.34 -6.25
CA ASP A 7 6.97 -4.39 -7.07
C ASP A 7 6.76 -4.19 -8.58
N SER A 8 6.17 -3.06 -8.98
CA SER A 8 5.94 -2.76 -10.40
C SER A 8 7.25 -2.79 -11.20
N GLY A 9 7.21 -3.33 -12.43
CA GLY A 9 8.36 -3.54 -13.34
C GLY A 9 9.07 -2.27 -13.83
N ARG A 10 8.94 -1.15 -13.13
CA ARG A 10 9.81 -0.01 -13.25
C ARG A 10 11.15 -0.42 -12.66
N GLU A 11 12.12 -0.67 -13.53
CA GLU A 11 13.51 -0.86 -13.14
C GLU A 11 13.98 0.35 -12.33
N ASP A 12 13.86 0.27 -11.01
CA ASP A 12 14.86 0.87 -10.13
C ASP A 12 16.08 -0.05 -10.23
N ALA A 13 16.82 0.09 -11.32
CA ALA A 13 18.19 -0.41 -11.44
C ALA A 13 19.10 0.36 -10.47
N THR A 14 18.80 0.34 -9.17
CA THR A 14 19.66 0.88 -8.12
C THR A 14 19.39 0.15 -6.80
N SER A 15 20.29 -0.79 -6.56
CA SER A 15 20.90 -1.08 -5.27
C SER A 15 19.96 -1.56 -4.17
N SER A 16 19.99 -2.88 -3.92
CA SER A 16 20.03 -3.35 -2.55
C SER A 16 20.89 -2.38 -1.74
N CYS A 17 20.35 -1.82 -0.65
CA CYS A 17 21.18 -1.10 0.31
C CYS A 17 22.40 -1.98 0.61
N LEU A 18 23.59 -1.38 0.71
CA LEU A 18 24.79 -2.09 1.15
C LEU A 18 24.42 -2.98 2.33
N GLU A 19 24.70 -4.26 2.20
CA GLU A 19 24.28 -5.28 3.16
C GLU A 19 24.73 -4.86 4.57
N GLY A 20 23.78 -4.79 5.53
CA GLY A 20 24.05 -4.31 6.89
C GLY A 20 23.78 -2.82 7.14
N THR A 21 23.53 -1.98 6.12
CA THR A 21 23.08 -0.60 6.34
C THR A 21 21.56 -0.52 6.54
N ARG A 22 21.10 0.37 7.44
CA ARG A 22 19.67 0.63 7.73
C ARG A 22 18.90 -0.54 8.36
N VAL A 23 19.58 -1.60 8.80
CA VAL A 23 18.95 -2.74 9.49
C VAL A 23 18.18 -2.30 10.74
N SER A 24 18.74 -1.38 11.54
CA SER A 24 18.07 -0.90 12.76
C SER A 24 16.69 -0.29 12.50
N ILE A 25 16.57 0.57 11.49
CA ILE A 25 15.30 1.25 11.18
C ILE A 25 14.30 0.30 10.52
N LEU A 26 14.76 -0.63 9.69
CA LEU A 26 13.90 -1.67 9.12
C LEU A 26 13.34 -2.57 10.23
N THR A 27 14.18 -3.04 11.14
CA THR A 27 13.76 -3.85 12.29
C THR A 27 12.79 -3.09 13.19
N GLU A 28 13.03 -1.80 13.44
CA GLU A 28 12.12 -0.95 14.21
C GLU A 28 10.73 -0.87 13.56
N ILE A 29 10.67 -0.55 12.26
CA ILE A 29 9.39 -0.43 11.54
C ILE A 29 8.67 -1.79 11.48
N MET A 30 9.40 -2.89 11.23
CA MET A 30 8.81 -4.22 11.22
C MET A 30 8.34 -4.67 12.61
N SER A 31 9.03 -4.25 13.67
CA SER A 31 8.58 -4.49 15.05
C SER A 31 7.30 -3.69 15.34
N TRP A 32 7.24 -2.43 14.92
CA TRP A 32 6.04 -1.60 15.03
C TRP A 32 4.84 -2.24 14.29
N PHE A 33 5.08 -2.78 13.09
CA PHE A 33 4.06 -3.45 12.29
C PHE A 33 3.46 -4.67 13.03
N LYS A 34 4.31 -5.42 13.74
CA LYS A 34 3.91 -6.62 14.51
C LYS A 34 3.29 -6.28 15.87
N SER A 35 3.67 -5.15 16.47
CA SER A 35 3.19 -4.71 17.79
C SER A 35 1.88 -3.94 17.71
N MET A 36 1.07 -4.14 16.66
CA MET A 36 -0.30 -3.62 16.57
C MET A 36 -1.22 -4.37 17.57
N GLU A 37 -0.95 -4.16 18.86
CA GLU A 37 -1.88 -4.44 19.95
C GLU A 37 -2.86 -3.25 20.10
N ASN A 38 -3.94 -3.46 20.85
CA ASN A 38 -4.95 -2.44 21.16
C ASN A 38 -4.29 -1.18 21.74
N GLY A 39 -4.13 -0.13 20.93
CA GLY A 39 -3.60 1.18 21.35
C GLY A 39 -2.45 1.75 20.51
N THR A 40 -1.83 0.96 19.62
CA THR A 40 -0.80 1.47 18.69
C THR A 40 -1.45 2.28 17.57
N LEU A 41 -0.92 3.47 17.27
CA LEU A 41 -1.40 4.29 16.15
C LEU A 41 -1.19 3.54 14.82
N PRO A 42 -2.20 3.48 13.93
CA PRO A 42 -2.13 2.72 12.67
C PRO A 42 -1.27 3.41 11.59
N VAL A 43 -0.50 4.43 11.96
CA VAL A 43 0.32 5.24 11.06
C VAL A 43 1.72 5.37 11.62
N TYR A 44 2.71 4.91 10.87
CA TYR A 44 4.14 5.16 11.14
C TYR A 44 4.62 6.37 10.34
N TRP A 45 5.21 7.35 11.02
CA TRP A 45 5.68 8.58 10.40
C TRP A 45 7.22 8.62 10.32
N LEU A 46 7.76 8.29 9.14
CA LEU A 46 9.21 8.27 8.91
C LEU A 46 9.76 9.67 8.56
N VAL A 47 10.43 10.30 9.53
CA VAL A 47 11.04 11.63 9.37
C VAL A 47 12.54 11.53 9.09
N GLY A 48 13.04 12.43 8.25
CA GLY A 48 14.46 12.62 8.07
C GLY A 48 14.77 13.61 6.96
N LEU A 49 16.05 13.96 6.81
CA LEU A 49 16.51 14.91 5.80
C LEU A 49 16.19 14.46 4.37
N ALA A 50 16.07 15.40 3.44
CA ALA A 50 15.94 15.06 2.03
C ALA A 50 17.19 14.31 1.54
N GLY A 51 17.03 13.38 0.60
CA GLY A 51 18.16 12.63 0.01
C GLY A 51 18.68 11.45 0.81
N ILE A 52 18.24 11.22 2.06
CA ILE A 52 18.74 10.07 2.87
C ILE A 52 18.13 8.71 2.49
N GLY A 53 17.31 8.67 1.44
CA GLY A 53 16.70 7.42 0.96
C GLY A 53 15.49 6.94 1.75
N LYS A 54 14.66 7.83 2.31
CA LYS A 54 13.41 7.45 2.99
C LYS A 54 12.48 6.59 2.11
N SER A 55 12.32 6.95 0.84
CA SER A 55 11.51 6.17 -0.11
C SER A 55 12.05 4.75 -0.30
N MET A 56 13.39 4.61 -0.30
CA MET A 56 14.04 3.29 -0.35
C MET A 56 13.74 2.48 0.92
N ILE A 57 13.76 3.11 2.10
CA ILE A 57 13.39 2.43 3.36
C ILE A 57 11.95 1.91 3.28
N VAL A 58 10.99 2.73 2.85
CA VAL A 58 9.57 2.32 2.74
C VAL A 58 9.38 1.19 1.72
N LYS A 59 10.08 1.23 0.57
CA LYS A 59 10.07 0.12 -0.40
C LYS A 59 10.62 -1.18 0.19
N MET A 60 11.72 -1.12 0.95
CA MET A 60 12.30 -2.29 1.62
C MET A 60 11.36 -2.85 2.71
N VAL A 61 10.68 -1.98 3.46
CA VAL A 61 9.67 -2.41 4.44
C VAL A 61 8.51 -3.11 3.73
N ALA A 62 7.99 -2.55 2.63
CA ALA A 62 6.93 -3.18 1.85
C ALA A 62 7.35 -4.57 1.35
N LYS A 63 8.56 -4.69 0.79
CA LYS A 63 9.13 -5.96 0.37
C LYS A 63 9.20 -6.97 1.51
N GLN A 64 9.77 -6.57 2.65
CA GLN A 64 9.88 -7.46 3.81
C GLN A 64 8.51 -7.84 4.37
N ALA A 65 7.53 -6.93 4.34
CA ALA A 65 6.17 -7.22 4.75
C ALA A 65 5.48 -8.23 3.81
N GLU A 66 5.68 -8.13 2.50
CA GLU A 66 5.17 -9.12 1.53
C GLU A 66 5.82 -10.49 1.73
N GLU A 67 7.15 -10.56 1.88
CA GLU A 67 7.88 -11.81 2.13
C GLU A 67 7.41 -12.53 3.41
N ASN A 68 6.87 -11.78 4.37
CA ASN A 68 6.30 -12.33 5.60
C ASN A 68 4.77 -12.54 5.55
N GLY A 69 4.12 -12.30 4.41
CA GLY A 69 2.67 -12.45 4.23
C GLY A 69 1.85 -11.41 5.00
N MET A 70 2.42 -10.25 5.31
CA MET A 70 1.80 -9.19 6.12
C MET A 70 1.35 -7.97 5.30
N LEU A 71 1.73 -7.90 4.02
CA LEU A 71 1.35 -6.81 3.13
C LEU A 71 0.06 -7.16 2.37
N GLY A 72 -1.05 -6.49 2.69
CA GLY A 72 -2.30 -6.65 1.94
C GLY A 72 -2.35 -5.81 0.64
N ALA A 73 -1.86 -4.58 0.68
CA ALA A 73 -1.78 -3.69 -0.48
C ALA A 73 -0.78 -2.54 -0.26
N SER A 74 -0.33 -1.93 -1.34
CA SER A 74 0.61 -0.80 -1.35
C SER A 74 0.30 0.21 -2.47
N PHE A 75 0.63 1.47 -2.21
CA PHE A 75 0.57 2.55 -3.21
C PHE A 75 1.69 3.55 -2.95
N PHE A 76 2.45 3.90 -3.99
CA PHE A 76 3.54 4.90 -3.91
C PHE A 76 3.21 6.13 -4.73
N PHE A 77 3.24 7.31 -4.09
CA PHE A 77 3.10 8.59 -4.78
C PHE A 77 4.43 9.02 -5.43
N SER A 78 4.36 9.59 -6.62
CA SER A 78 5.51 10.20 -7.30
C SER A 78 5.09 11.45 -8.05
N GLN A 79 5.74 12.58 -7.76
CA GLN A 79 5.47 13.85 -8.44
C GLN A 79 5.89 13.89 -9.91
N SER A 80 6.86 13.05 -10.30
CA SER A 80 7.36 13.01 -11.68
C SER A 80 6.46 12.21 -12.64
N ASP A 81 5.42 11.55 -12.13
CA ASP A 81 4.52 10.71 -12.89
C ASP A 81 3.07 11.13 -12.64
N ALA A 82 2.42 11.70 -13.66
CA ALA A 82 1.03 12.16 -13.55
C ALA A 82 0.05 11.10 -12.99
N PRO A 83 0.13 9.79 -13.35
CA PRO A 83 -0.72 8.76 -12.75
C PRO A 83 -0.44 8.51 -11.26
N LEU A 84 0.78 8.79 -10.78
CA LEU A 84 1.20 8.59 -9.38
C LEU A 84 0.90 9.81 -8.48
N CYS A 85 0.31 10.86 -9.05
CA CYS A 85 -0.24 11.99 -8.30
C CYS A 85 -1.78 11.99 -8.23
N ASP A 86 -2.44 11.07 -8.94
CA ASP A 86 -3.90 11.04 -8.96
C ASP A 86 -4.47 10.29 -7.75
N LEU A 87 -5.01 11.07 -6.80
CA LEU A 87 -5.69 10.53 -5.62
C LEU A 87 -6.88 9.62 -5.98
N ASN A 88 -7.48 9.78 -7.16
CA ASN A 88 -8.59 8.93 -7.60
C ASN A 88 -8.15 7.50 -7.94
N LEU A 89 -6.84 7.23 -8.04
CA LEU A 89 -6.31 5.90 -8.30
C LEU A 89 -5.92 5.14 -7.03
N VAL A 90 -5.82 5.80 -5.89
CA VAL A 90 -5.33 5.20 -4.64
C VAL A 90 -6.24 4.05 -4.20
N PHE A 91 -7.50 4.35 -3.89
CA PHE A 91 -8.41 3.35 -3.33
C PHE A 91 -8.82 2.26 -4.32
N PRO A 92 -9.08 2.55 -5.62
CA PRO A 92 -9.31 1.49 -6.59
C PRO A 92 -8.12 0.54 -6.75
N THR A 93 -6.89 1.06 -6.70
CA THR A 93 -5.69 0.22 -6.77
C THR A 93 -5.57 -0.66 -5.53
N LEU A 94 -5.73 -0.10 -4.32
CA LEU A 94 -5.64 -0.85 -3.08
C LEU A 94 -6.69 -1.97 -3.02
N ALA A 95 -7.94 -1.67 -3.40
CA ALA A 95 -9.02 -2.65 -3.45
C ALA A 95 -8.74 -3.77 -4.44
N PHE A 96 -8.19 -3.45 -5.61
CA PHE A 96 -7.79 -4.45 -6.60
C PHE A 96 -6.67 -5.37 -6.07
N GLN A 97 -5.66 -4.82 -5.39
CA GLN A 97 -4.59 -5.62 -4.80
C GLN A 97 -5.11 -6.55 -3.69
N LEU A 98 -5.94 -6.04 -2.79
CA LEU A 98 -6.58 -6.84 -1.73
C LEU A 98 -7.44 -7.98 -2.31
N ALA A 99 -8.21 -7.69 -3.37
CA ALA A 99 -9.00 -8.71 -4.04
C ALA A 99 -8.11 -9.82 -4.65
N GLN A 100 -6.98 -9.48 -5.26
CA GLN A 100 -6.07 -10.51 -5.78
C GLN A 100 -5.51 -11.44 -4.69
N SER A 101 -5.38 -10.96 -3.45
CA SER A 101 -4.88 -11.77 -2.33
C SER A 101 -5.96 -12.58 -1.61
N ASP A 102 -7.23 -12.20 -1.72
CA ASP A 102 -8.32 -12.81 -0.96
C ASP A 102 -9.59 -13.03 -1.80
N ASN A 103 -10.02 -14.31 -1.89
CA ASN A 103 -11.16 -14.71 -2.71
C ASN A 103 -12.50 -14.22 -2.14
N GLU A 104 -12.63 -14.11 -0.82
CA GLU A 104 -13.84 -13.63 -0.17
C GLU A 104 -14.01 -12.14 -0.41
N PHE A 105 -12.93 -11.38 -0.23
CA PHE A 105 -12.86 -9.96 -0.55
C PHE A 105 -13.12 -9.70 -2.04
N THR A 106 -12.61 -10.55 -2.93
CA THR A 106 -12.93 -10.48 -4.37
C THR A 106 -14.44 -10.54 -4.63
N ASN A 107 -15.17 -11.42 -3.95
CA ASN A 107 -16.61 -11.54 -4.13
C ASN A 107 -17.34 -10.30 -3.61
N ILE A 108 -16.97 -9.82 -2.43
CA ILE A 108 -17.54 -8.61 -1.83
C ILE A 108 -17.33 -7.38 -2.73
N ILE A 109 -16.12 -7.19 -3.26
CA ILE A 109 -15.81 -6.08 -4.17
C ILE A 109 -16.57 -6.20 -5.49
N ARG A 110 -16.73 -7.42 -6.02
CA ARG A 110 -17.50 -7.66 -7.24
C ARG A 110 -18.95 -7.20 -7.06
N GLU A 111 -19.56 -7.54 -5.93
CA GLU A 111 -20.93 -7.12 -5.61
C GLU A 111 -21.04 -5.60 -5.45
N ALA A 112 -20.09 -4.97 -4.74
CA ALA A 112 -20.05 -3.52 -4.59
C ALA A 112 -19.97 -2.79 -5.94
N ILE A 113 -19.15 -3.28 -6.88
CA ILE A 113 -19.02 -2.71 -8.23
C ILE A 113 -20.28 -3.00 -9.08
N GLN A 114 -20.93 -4.15 -8.91
CA GLN A 114 -22.19 -4.45 -9.61
C GLN A 114 -23.33 -3.52 -9.17
N GLN A 115 -23.35 -3.13 -7.89
CA GLN A 115 -24.32 -2.16 -7.37
C GLN A 115 -24.04 -0.73 -7.86
N ASP A 116 -22.77 -0.38 -8.05
CA ASP A 116 -22.35 0.94 -8.51
C ASP A 116 -21.11 0.86 -9.42
N VAL A 117 -21.36 0.76 -10.72
CA VAL A 117 -20.32 0.62 -11.74
C VAL A 117 -19.37 1.83 -11.78
N MET A 118 -19.83 3.00 -11.33
CA MET A 118 -19.04 4.23 -11.30
C MET A 118 -18.23 4.38 -10.02
N LEU A 119 -18.30 3.44 -9.08
CA LEU A 119 -17.68 3.54 -7.76
C LEU A 119 -16.18 3.82 -7.83
N GLY A 120 -15.46 3.17 -8.77
CA GLY A 120 -14.04 3.40 -9.01
C GLY A 120 -13.69 4.79 -9.57
N HIS A 121 -14.66 5.56 -10.04
CA HIS A 121 -14.48 6.91 -10.59
C HIS A 121 -15.08 8.01 -9.71
N LYS A 122 -15.64 7.66 -8.55
CA LYS A 122 -16.16 8.63 -7.59
C LYS A 122 -15.02 9.37 -6.88
N LYS A 123 -15.39 10.38 -6.08
CA LYS A 123 -14.43 11.11 -5.23
C LYS A 123 -13.71 10.15 -4.27
N PRO A 124 -12.46 10.44 -3.86
CA PRO A 124 -11.65 9.53 -3.05
C PRO A 124 -12.32 9.04 -1.76
N LEU A 125 -13.07 9.91 -1.05
CA LEU A 125 -13.78 9.51 0.16
C LEU A 125 -14.85 8.44 -0.13
N ALA A 126 -15.61 8.60 -1.22
CA ALA A 126 -16.63 7.63 -1.61
C ALA A 126 -16.00 6.32 -2.12
N GLN A 127 -14.86 6.41 -2.81
CA GLN A 127 -14.08 5.24 -3.19
C GLN A 127 -13.58 4.49 -1.94
N PHE A 128 -13.01 5.18 -0.95
CA PHE A 128 -12.56 4.58 0.30
C PHE A 128 -13.70 3.87 1.03
N GLU A 129 -14.83 4.54 1.21
CA GLU A 129 -15.99 3.96 1.90
C GLU A 129 -16.52 2.72 1.19
N GLY A 130 -16.67 2.77 -0.15
CA GLY A 130 -17.30 1.71 -0.92
C GLY A 130 -16.36 0.57 -1.35
N LEU A 131 -15.06 0.83 -1.49
CA LEU A 131 -14.09 -0.16 -1.98
C LEU A 131 -13.16 -0.69 -0.87
N ILE A 132 -13.07 -0.04 0.28
CA ILE A 132 -12.18 -0.44 1.37
C ILE A 132 -12.96 -0.66 2.66
N LEU A 133 -13.57 0.40 3.20
CA LEU A 133 -14.15 0.36 4.55
C LEU A 133 -15.34 -0.60 4.67
N LYS A 134 -16.37 -0.44 3.83
CA LYS A 134 -17.55 -1.32 3.86
C LYS A 134 -17.23 -2.76 3.46
N PRO A 135 -16.40 -3.02 2.43
CA PRO A 135 -16.00 -4.38 2.10
C PRO A 135 -15.22 -5.09 3.21
N LEU A 136 -14.23 -4.43 3.83
CA LEU A 136 -13.45 -5.05 4.91
C LEU A 136 -14.28 -5.34 6.17
N GLY A 137 -15.35 -4.58 6.40
CA GLY A 137 -16.29 -4.85 7.51
C GLY A 137 -17.26 -6.01 7.25
N GLN A 138 -17.20 -6.63 6.06
CA GLN A 138 -18.01 -7.81 5.70
C GLN A 138 -17.19 -9.11 5.67
N LEU A 139 -15.86 -9.00 5.74
CA LEU A 139 -14.95 -10.11 6.05
C LEU A 139 -15.11 -10.51 7.52
#